data_AF-A0A061NH18-F1
#
_entry.id   AF-A0A061NH18-F1
#
_cell.length_a   1.000
_cell.length_b   1.000
_cell.length_c   1.000
_cell.angle_alpha   90.00
_cell.angle_beta   90.00
_cell.angle_gamma   90.00
#
_symmetry.space_group_name_H-M   'P 1'
#
loop_
_entity.id
_entity.type
_entity.pdbx_description
1 polymer ?
#
loop_
_entity_poly.entity_id
_entity_poly.type
_entity_poly.pdbx_seq_one_letter_code
_entity_poly.pdbx_strand_id
1 'polypeptide(L)' 'MLRFSKVEMIRLLSELCGIPRPFLVDMEDDALKRLFHERLSVHQPYALVPSHKKSS' A
#
# COMPACT_ATOMS: atom_id res chain seq x y z
N MET A 1 9.06 -2.83 10.07
CA MET A 1 7.95 -2.19 9.34
C MET A 1 8.23 -0.70 9.32
N LEU A 2 8.42 -0.11 8.15
CA LEU A 2 8.66 1.33 8.00
C LEU A 2 7.48 2.11 8.62
N ARG A 3 7.74 2.89 9.66
CA ARG A 3 6.74 3.74 10.31
C ARG A 3 6.63 5.05 9.54
N PHE A 4 5.83 5.07 8.48
CA PHE A 4 5.49 6.31 7.78
C PHE A 4 4.62 7.21 8.69
N SER A 5 4.86 8.51 8.66
CA SER A 5 3.98 9.50 9.28
C SER A 5 2.69 9.71 8.47
N LYS A 6 1.66 10.30 9.08
CA LYS A 6 0.39 10.64 8.41
C LYS A 6 0.62 11.45 7.13
N VAL A 7 1.47 12.48 7.22
CA VAL A 7 1.79 13.39 6.11
C VAL A 7 2.48 12.63 4.96
N GLU A 8 3.40 11.72 5.29
CA GLU A 8 4.06 10.88 4.28
C GLU A 8 3.08 9.92 3.61
N MET A 9 2.19 9.27 4.36
CA MET A 9 1.16 8.41 3.78
C MET A 9 0.25 9.17 2.82
N ILE A 10 -0.20 10.37 3.20
CA ILE A 10 -1.03 11.25 2.36
C ILE A 10 -0.27 11.63 1.09
N ARG A 11 1.00 12.04 1.22
CA ARG A 11 1.83 12.43 0.08
C ARG A 11 1.99 11.28 -0.91
N LEU A 12 2.32 10.09 -0.40
CA LEU A 12 2.52 8.89 -1.22
C LEU A 12 1.23 8.42 -1.89
N LEU A 13 0.10 8.39 -1.18
CA LEU A 13 -1.21 8.06 -1.77
C LEU A 13 -1.64 9.08 -2.83
N SER A 14 -1.30 10.36 -2.64
CA SER A 14 -1.61 11.40 -3.62
C SER A 14 -0.73 11.31 -4.86
N GLU A 15 0.59 11.15 -4.68
CA GLU A 15 1.56 11.14 -5.79
C GLU A 15 1.55 9.83 -6.57
N LEU A 16 1.41 8.68 -5.90
CA LEU A 16 1.51 7.36 -6.52
C LEU A 16 0.16 6.76 -6.90
N CYS A 17 -0.89 7.06 -6.14
CA CYS A 17 -2.23 6.49 -6.37
C CYS A 17 -3.23 7.50 -6.93
N GLY A 18 -2.82 8.76 -7.13
CA GLY A 18 -3.67 9.82 -7.68
C GLY A 18 -4.83 10.23 -6.78
N ILE A 19 -4.79 9.89 -5.49
CA ILE A 19 -5.90 10.19 -4.58
C ILE A 19 -5.83 11.67 -4.16
N PRO A 20 -6.92 12.45 -4.29
CA PRO A 20 -6.91 13.86 -3.93
C PRO A 20 -6.51 14.09 -2.47
N ARG A 21 -5.55 14.99 -2.23
CA ARG A 21 -5.10 15.33 -0.87
C ARG A 21 -6.22 15.77 0.07
N PRO A 22 -7.20 16.61 -0.35
CA PRO A 22 -8.29 17.01 0.56
C PRO A 22 -9.04 15.81 1.15
N PHE A 23 -9.30 14.78 0.33
CA PHE A 23 -9.96 13.56 0.76
C PHE A 23 -9.12 12.78 1.80
N LEU A 24 -7.80 12.79 1.66
CA LEU A 24 -6.90 12.06 2.55
C LEU A 24 -6.62 12.79 3.88
N VAL A 25 -6.72 14.13 3.88
CA VAL A 25 -6.46 14.96 5.08
C VAL A 25 -7.56 14.78 6.12
N ASP A 26 -8.81 14.73 5.68
CA ASP A 26 -9.99 14.53 6.54
C ASP A 26 -10.20 13.06 6.94
N MET A 27 -9.39 12.15 6.41
CA MET A 27 -9.48 10.73 6.68
C MET A 27 -8.93 10.40 8.09
N GLU A 28 -9.67 9.55 8.81
CA GLU A 28 -9.22 8.99 10.09
C GLU A 28 -7.91 8.22 9.93
N ASP A 29 -7.06 8.26 10.95
CA ASP A 29 -5.71 7.67 10.90
C ASP A 29 -5.74 6.17 10.61
N ASP A 30 -6.67 5.41 11.19
CA ASP A 30 -6.79 3.97 10.94
C ASP A 30 -7.28 3.67 9.52
N ALA A 31 -8.19 4.48 8.99
CA ALA A 31 -8.67 4.35 7.62
C ALA A 31 -7.57 4.70 6.62
N LEU A 32 -6.80 5.76 6.88
CA LEU A 32 -5.65 6.15 6.07
C LEU A 32 -4.56 5.07 6.07
N LYS A 33 -4.24 4.50 7.23
CA LYS A 33 -3.28 3.37 7.33
C LYS A 33 -3.75 2.17 6.52
N ARG A 34 -5.03 1.81 6.60
CA ARG A 34 -5.60 0.70 5.81
C ARG A 34 -5.47 0.97 4.30
N LEU A 35 -5.86 2.16 3.85
CA LEU A 35 -5.76 2.57 2.45
C LEU A 35 -4.29 2.57 1.97
N PHE A 36 -3.37 3.09 2.79
CA PHE A 36 -1.94 3.06 2.53
C PHE A 36 -1.41 1.62 2.38
N HIS A 37 -1.82 0.71 3.27
CA HIS A 37 -1.46 -0.69 3.17
C HIS A 37 -2.04 -1.36 1.93
N GLU A 38 -3.33 -1.14 1.63
CA GLU A 38 -3.99 -1.73 0.46
C GLU A 38 -3.33 -1.30 -0.86
N ARG A 39 -2.99 -0.01 -0.98
CA ARG A 39 -2.51 0.56 -2.24
C ARG A 39 -1.01 0.44 -2.43
N LEU A 40 -0.23 0.56 -1.35
CA LEU A 40 1.23 0.67 -1.41
C LEU A 40 1.96 -0.46 -0.69
N SER A 41 1.31 -1.22 0.20
CA SER A 41 1.91 -2.45 0.78
C SER A 41 1.67 -3.69 -0.07
N VAL A 42 1.73 -3.55 -1.41
CA VAL A 42 1.85 -4.68 -2.34
C VAL A 42 3.26 -5.29 -2.21
N HIS A 43 3.52 -5.87 -1.05
CA HIS A 43 4.61 -6.79 -0.77
C HIS A 43 4.04 -8.00 -0.01
N GLN A 44 3.05 -8.65 -0.60
CA GLN A 44 3.33 -10.04 -0.89
C GLN A 44 3.85 -10.06 -2.32
N PRO A 45 5.16 -10.26 -2.55
CA PRO A 45 5.62 -10.53 -3.90
C PRO A 45 4.79 -11.72 -4.37
N TYR A 46 4.24 -11.59 -5.58
CA TYR A 46 3.70 -12.68 -6.40
C TYR A 46 3.85 -14.02 -5.71
N ALA A 47 2.76 -14.56 -5.16
CA ALA A 47 2.74 -15.90 -4.62
C ALA A 47 3.55 -16.76 -5.59
N LEU A 48 4.73 -17.19 -5.14
CA LEU A 48 5.69 -17.93 -5.96
C LEU A 48 4.89 -19.03 -6.61
N VAL A 49 4.67 -18.90 -7.92
CA VAL A 49 4.01 -19.93 -8.71
C VAL A 49 4.75 -21.22 -8.34
N PRO A 50 4.08 -22.25 -7.79
CA PRO A 50 4.77 -23.46 -7.41
C PRO A 50 5.47 -23.97 -8.66
N SER A 51 6.81 -23.92 -8.64
CA SER A 51 7.63 -24.44 -9.73
C SER A 51 7.09 -25.81 -10.08
N HIS A 52 6.64 -25.97 -11.33
CA HIS A 52 6.28 -27.27 -11.87
C HIS A 52 7.44 -28.22 -11.56
N LYS A 53 7.21 -29.17 -10.64
CA LYS A 53 8.08 -30.32 -10.50
C LYS A 53 8.09 -31.00 -11.87
N LYS A 54 9.19 -30.83 -12.62
CA LYS A 54 9.55 -31.78 -13.67
C LYS A 54 9.71 -33.12 -12.96
N SER A 55 8.68 -33.95 -13.03
CA SER A 55 8.84 -35.39 -12.87
C SER A 55 9.77 -35.85 -13.97
N SER A 56 10.94 -36.33 -13.57
CA SER A 56 11.82 -37.13 -14.42
C SER A 56 12.44 -38.24 -13.59
#